data_AF-A0A2N2EDA3-F1
#
_entry.id   AF-A0A2N2EDA3-F1
#
_cell.length_a   1.000
_cell.length_b   1.000
_cell.length_c   1.000
_cell.angle_alpha   90.00
_cell.angle_beta   90.00
_cell.angle_gamma   90.00
#
_symmetry.space_group_name_H-M   'P 1'
#
loop_
_entity.id
_entity.type
_entity.pdbx_description
1 polymer ?
#
loop_
_entity_poly.entity_id
_entity_poly.type
_entity_poly.pdbx_seq_one_letter_code
_entity_poly.pdbx_strand_id
1 'polypeptide(L)'
;MRYLVSIIVISACLVVFISCHKQSEEGNDVYNFPIRPGTSQWMKFTSLDEKLKACQIPDSILKDISTKGLIETVINYPLLMNYVAYNTPQSGVEAIETQFNGLSELLDREDSSKSLFNFYKETNPSKEELTWYNAGQIAFIEALLSQDVINSRFSDDEIYELILETKNRYENKPQSEKWSANKYTVWLMGKALQKSEYEPFESEVKNNSTLKSFLDKGFYLDKNMAKIIYDYADDFVLKYKK
;
A
#
# COMPACT_ATOMS: atom_id res chain seq x y z
N MET A 1 41.77 -2.55 -60.66
CA MET A 1 41.02 -3.07 -59.50
C MET A 1 40.02 -1.99 -59.10
N ARG A 2 38.72 -2.27 -59.28
CA ARG A 2 37.53 -1.61 -58.72
C ARG A 2 37.11 -0.19 -59.18
N TYR A 3 35.96 -0.20 -59.85
CA TYR A 3 35.01 0.85 -60.22
C TYR A 3 34.50 1.70 -59.05
N LEU A 4 33.93 2.89 -59.35
CA LEU A 4 32.64 3.43 -58.86
C LEU A 4 32.50 4.90 -59.34
N VAL A 5 31.93 5.15 -60.53
CA VAL A 5 30.51 5.56 -60.76
C VAL A 5 30.00 6.55 -59.72
N SER A 6 30.00 7.83 -60.10
CA SER A 6 29.27 8.92 -59.46
C SER A 6 27.77 8.65 -59.53
N ILE A 7 27.11 8.53 -58.38
CA ILE A 7 25.64 8.54 -58.30
C ILE A 7 25.24 9.83 -57.60
N ILE A 8 24.62 10.71 -58.37
CA ILE A 8 23.81 11.82 -57.90
C ILE A 8 22.51 11.21 -57.37
N VAL A 9 22.26 11.30 -56.06
CA VAL A 9 20.93 11.06 -55.49
C VAL A 9 20.40 12.39 -54.96
N ILE A 10 19.51 12.98 -55.73
CA ILE A 10 18.56 13.97 -55.24
C ILE A 10 17.50 13.20 -54.46
N SER A 11 17.34 13.45 -53.16
CA SER A 11 16.11 13.08 -52.47
C SER A 11 15.80 14.02 -51.31
N ALA A 12 14.83 14.88 -51.61
CA ALA A 12 13.77 15.42 -50.76
C ALA A 12 14.04 15.72 -49.28
N CYS A 13 13.79 16.99 -48.94
CA CYS A 13 13.49 17.47 -47.60
C CYS A 13 12.53 16.55 -46.84
N LEU A 14 12.94 16.08 -45.68
CA LEU A 14 12.03 15.89 -44.55
C LEU A 14 12.73 16.48 -43.32
N VAL A 15 12.29 17.69 -42.98
CA VAL A 15 12.50 18.28 -41.66
C VAL A 15 11.78 17.37 -40.68
N VAL A 16 12.51 16.40 -40.12
CA VAL A 16 12.01 15.68 -38.95
C VAL A 16 12.21 16.65 -37.80
N PHE A 17 11.14 17.38 -37.48
CA PHE A 17 10.95 17.93 -36.15
C PHE A 17 11.37 16.85 -35.15
N ILE A 18 12.41 17.11 -34.37
CA ILE A 18 12.60 16.38 -33.11
C ILE A 18 11.42 16.82 -32.26
N SER A 19 10.28 16.16 -32.47
CA SER A 19 9.16 16.19 -31.55
C SER A 19 9.74 15.73 -30.22
N CYS A 20 9.78 16.67 -29.26
CA CYS A 20 9.83 16.32 -27.86
C CYS A 20 8.73 15.27 -27.67
N HIS A 21 9.13 14.01 -27.57
CA HIS A 21 8.21 12.93 -27.34
C HIS A 21 7.76 13.12 -25.89
N LYS A 22 6.68 13.88 -25.69
CA LYS A 22 5.78 13.64 -24.58
C LYS A 22 5.29 12.22 -24.78
N GLN A 23 5.98 11.28 -24.14
CA GLN A 23 5.56 9.90 -24.09
C GLN A 23 4.36 9.87 -23.14
N SER A 24 3.18 10.08 -23.71
CA SER A 24 1.92 9.70 -23.08
C SER A 24 1.73 8.21 -23.35
N GLU A 25 2.26 7.38 -22.47
CA GLU A 25 1.74 6.04 -22.26
C GLU A 25 0.51 6.18 -21.36
N GLU A 26 -0.61 5.57 -21.73
CA GLU A 26 -1.67 5.35 -20.76
C GLU A 26 -1.09 4.52 -19.61
N GLY A 27 -1.02 5.12 -18.42
CA GLY A 27 -1.26 4.38 -17.19
C GLY A 27 -0.09 4.08 -16.26
N ASN A 28 0.95 4.91 -16.17
CA ASN A 28 1.60 5.06 -14.87
C ASN A 28 2.24 6.43 -14.64
N ASP A 29 1.56 7.29 -13.87
CA ASP A 29 2.06 8.59 -13.41
C ASP A 29 2.81 8.51 -12.07
N VAL A 30 3.27 7.30 -11.68
CA VAL A 30 4.12 7.07 -10.50
C VAL A 30 5.33 8.00 -10.47
N TYR A 31 5.52 8.61 -9.30
CA TYR A 31 6.70 9.39 -9.03
C TYR A 31 7.88 8.47 -8.67
N ASN A 32 8.89 8.50 -9.54
CA ASN A 32 10.12 7.75 -9.36
C ASN A 32 11.13 8.59 -8.59
N PHE A 33 11.42 8.23 -7.34
CA PHE A 33 12.36 8.96 -6.47
C PHE A 33 13.75 9.07 -7.12
N PRO A 34 14.24 10.29 -7.42
CA PRO A 34 15.51 10.50 -8.12
C PRO A 34 16.72 10.17 -7.22
N ILE A 35 16.56 10.35 -5.91
CA ILE A 35 17.57 10.03 -4.90
C ILE A 35 16.99 8.97 -3.97
N ARG A 36 17.56 7.77 -4.03
CA ARG A 36 17.09 6.56 -3.31
C ARG A 36 18.27 5.66 -2.93
N PRO A 37 18.09 4.65 -2.05
CA PRO A 37 19.12 3.66 -1.74
C PRO A 37 19.79 3.11 -3.01
N GLY A 38 21.12 3.04 -2.99
CA GLY A 38 21.94 2.62 -4.14
C GLY A 38 22.41 3.76 -5.05
N THR A 39 21.83 4.96 -4.96
CA THR A 39 22.34 6.13 -5.71
C THR A 39 23.55 6.77 -5.04
N SER A 40 24.44 7.39 -5.82
CA SER A 40 25.63 8.08 -5.29
C SER A 40 25.27 9.26 -4.39
N GLN A 41 24.18 9.97 -4.66
CA GLN A 41 23.69 11.05 -3.80
C GLN A 41 23.20 10.51 -2.45
N TRP A 42 22.46 9.40 -2.44
CA TRP A 42 21.94 8.81 -1.20
C TRP A 42 23.04 8.39 -0.23
N MET A 43 24.15 7.85 -0.73
CA MET A 43 25.29 7.44 0.08
C MET A 43 26.03 8.61 0.74
N LYS A 44 25.83 9.85 0.27
CA LYS A 44 26.44 11.05 0.84
C LYS A 44 25.63 11.63 2.01
N PHE A 45 24.37 11.23 2.18
CA PHE A 45 23.57 11.69 3.30
C PHE A 45 24.08 11.13 4.62
N THR A 46 24.25 12.02 5.60
CA THR A 46 24.78 11.71 6.92
C THR A 46 23.71 11.66 8.00
N SER A 47 22.52 12.20 7.69
CA SER A 47 21.38 12.29 8.62
C SER A 47 20.10 11.69 8.03
N LEU A 48 19.15 11.35 8.91
CA LEU A 48 17.80 10.96 8.50
C LEU A 48 17.06 12.13 7.84
N ASP A 49 17.23 13.36 8.35
CA ASP A 49 16.57 14.57 7.83
C ASP A 49 16.92 14.84 6.37
N GLU A 50 18.17 14.63 5.96
CA GLU A 50 18.58 14.76 4.56
C GLU A 50 17.86 13.74 3.66
N LYS A 51 17.71 12.50 4.14
CA LYS A 51 16.98 11.45 3.42
C LYS A 51 15.49 11.77 3.33
N LEU A 52 14.88 12.24 4.42
CA LEU A 52 13.48 12.65 4.46
C LEU A 52 13.19 13.78 3.46
N LYS A 53 14.07 14.80 3.42
CA LYS A 53 13.97 15.90 2.44
C LYS A 53 14.09 15.41 1.00
N ALA A 54 15.00 14.48 0.73
CA ALA A 54 15.20 13.92 -0.59
C ALA A 54 14.03 13.05 -1.09
N CYS A 55 13.19 12.56 -0.18
CA CYS A 55 12.03 11.76 -0.48
C CYS A 55 10.71 12.53 -0.55
N GLN A 56 10.70 13.87 -0.42
CA GLN A 56 9.47 14.62 -0.64
C GLN A 56 9.11 14.65 -2.13
N ILE A 57 7.82 14.52 -2.43
CA ILE A 57 7.30 14.68 -3.79
C ILE A 57 7.16 16.19 -4.07
N PRO A 58 7.64 16.72 -5.20
CA PRO A 58 7.40 18.12 -5.56
C PRO A 58 5.90 18.42 -5.64
N ASP A 59 5.46 19.56 -5.08
CA ASP A 59 4.04 19.95 -5.02
C ASP A 59 3.33 19.92 -6.37
N SER A 60 4.04 20.28 -7.45
CA SER A 60 3.49 20.26 -8.81
C SER A 60 3.17 18.85 -9.29
N ILE A 61 3.91 17.84 -8.83
CA ILE A 61 3.66 16.43 -9.15
C ILE A 61 2.60 15.87 -8.20
N LEU A 62 2.69 16.20 -6.91
CA LEU A 62 1.81 15.67 -5.88
C LEU A 62 0.32 15.99 -6.13
N LYS A 63 0.04 17.15 -6.72
CA LYS A 63 -1.33 17.58 -7.06
C LYS A 63 -1.86 16.96 -8.36
N ASP A 64 -0.97 16.58 -9.27
CA ASP A 64 -1.35 16.10 -10.61
C ASP A 64 -1.37 14.56 -10.69
N ILE A 65 -0.64 13.88 -9.81
CA ILE A 65 -0.58 12.42 -9.77
C ILE A 65 -1.93 11.80 -9.39
N SER A 66 -2.36 10.80 -10.14
CA SER A 66 -3.55 10.00 -9.90
C SER A 66 -3.48 9.25 -8.57
N THR A 67 -4.63 8.86 -7.99
CA THR A 67 -4.63 8.12 -6.72
C THR A 67 -3.94 6.76 -6.86
N LYS A 68 -4.10 6.09 -8.00
CA LYS A 68 -3.37 4.85 -8.30
C LYS A 68 -1.85 5.10 -8.34
N GLY A 69 -1.40 6.11 -9.07
CA GLY A 69 0.01 6.47 -9.16
C GLY A 69 0.59 6.89 -7.80
N LEU A 70 -0.20 7.57 -6.97
CA LEU A 70 0.21 7.95 -5.62
C LEU A 70 0.33 6.73 -4.70
N ILE A 71 -0.60 5.77 -4.76
CA ILE A 71 -0.48 4.50 -4.00
C ILE A 71 0.81 3.78 -4.38
N GLU A 72 1.07 3.62 -5.68
CA GLU A 72 2.29 2.99 -6.18
C GLU A 72 3.56 3.78 -5.80
N THR A 73 3.48 5.10 -5.71
CA THR A 73 4.57 5.95 -5.20
C THR A 73 4.80 5.72 -3.71
N VAL A 74 3.74 5.65 -2.90
CA VAL A 74 3.81 5.44 -1.45
C VAL A 74 4.42 4.09 -1.11
N ILE A 75 4.03 3.00 -1.79
CA ILE A 75 4.61 1.67 -1.54
C ILE A 75 6.08 1.57 -2.00
N ASN A 76 6.52 2.46 -2.89
CA ASN A 76 7.90 2.56 -3.35
C ASN A 76 8.69 3.68 -2.65
N TYR A 77 8.12 4.26 -1.58
CA TYR A 77 8.79 5.27 -0.76
C TYR A 77 10.14 4.73 -0.24
N PRO A 78 11.28 5.42 -0.47
CA PRO A 78 12.61 4.86 -0.20
C PRO A 78 12.89 4.53 1.27
N LEU A 79 12.12 5.11 2.19
CA LEU A 79 12.22 4.88 3.63
C LEU A 79 10.99 4.14 4.18
N LEU A 80 10.19 3.48 3.33
CA LEU A 80 8.96 2.81 3.73
C LEU A 80 9.19 1.91 4.93
N MET A 81 10.18 1.02 4.84
CA MET A 81 10.49 0.04 5.90
C MET A 81 10.85 0.66 7.26
N ASN A 82 11.04 1.98 7.39
CA ASN A 82 11.19 2.61 8.69
C ASN A 82 9.93 2.46 9.57
N TYR A 83 8.74 2.24 8.98
CA TYR A 83 7.49 2.08 9.74
C TYR A 83 7.55 0.91 10.73
N VAL A 84 8.30 -0.16 10.42
CA VAL A 84 8.41 -1.32 11.32
C VAL A 84 9.39 -1.11 12.48
N ALA A 85 10.13 0.00 12.50
CA ALA A 85 11.06 0.33 13.59
C ALA A 85 10.37 0.99 14.80
N TYR A 86 9.09 1.34 14.67
CA TYR A 86 8.30 1.95 15.74
C TYR A 86 7.67 0.90 16.66
N ASN A 87 7.27 1.33 17.85
CA ASN A 87 6.73 0.45 18.90
C ASN A 87 5.45 -0.27 18.47
N THR A 88 4.62 0.37 17.65
CA THR A 88 3.38 -0.22 17.14
C THR A 88 3.21 0.09 15.65
N PRO A 89 2.55 -0.81 14.88
CA PRO A 89 2.12 -0.51 13.52
C PRO A 89 1.44 0.84 13.36
N GLN A 90 0.50 1.16 14.26
CA GLN A 90 -0.21 2.43 14.26
C GLN A 90 0.76 3.63 14.32
N SER A 91 1.69 3.64 15.30
CA SER A 91 2.70 4.70 15.40
C SER A 91 3.68 4.73 14.23
N GLY A 92 3.90 3.59 13.57
CA GLY A 92 4.72 3.49 12.37
C GLY A 92 4.06 4.18 11.18
N VAL A 93 2.77 3.96 10.95
CA VAL A 93 2.00 4.64 9.89
C VAL A 93 1.95 6.14 10.15
N GLU A 94 1.60 6.56 11.37
CA GLU A 94 1.55 7.98 11.78
C GLU A 94 2.90 8.69 11.56
N ALA A 95 4.00 7.99 11.83
CA ALA A 95 5.32 8.54 11.61
C ALA A 95 5.64 8.72 10.12
N ILE A 96 5.29 7.75 9.26
CA ILE A 96 5.46 7.92 7.81
C ILE A 96 4.59 9.07 7.31
N GLU A 97 3.34 9.17 7.77
CA GLU A 97 2.40 10.23 7.39
C GLU A 97 2.96 11.61 7.72
N THR A 98 3.51 11.76 8.93
CA THR A 98 4.14 13.00 9.38
C THR A 98 5.40 13.34 8.58
N GLN A 99 6.15 12.34 8.13
CA GLN A 99 7.48 12.48 7.53
C GLN A 99 7.46 12.59 6.01
N PHE A 100 6.38 12.18 5.35
CA PHE A 100 6.31 12.03 3.90
C PHE A 100 5.00 12.58 3.34
N ASN A 101 5.11 13.65 2.55
CA ASN A 101 3.95 14.33 1.97
C ASN A 101 3.09 13.46 1.05
N GLY A 102 3.66 12.43 0.42
CA GLY A 102 2.89 11.50 -0.42
C GLY A 102 1.89 10.65 0.36
N LEU A 103 2.21 10.25 1.60
CA LEU A 103 1.24 9.51 2.41
C LEU A 103 0.17 10.44 2.98
N SER A 104 0.54 11.63 3.46
CA SER A 104 -0.44 12.63 3.91
C SER A 104 -1.46 12.94 2.80
N GLU A 105 -0.99 13.25 1.59
CA GLU A 105 -1.86 13.49 0.43
C GLU A 105 -2.76 12.28 0.12
N LEU A 106 -2.23 11.06 0.18
CA LEU A 106 -3.03 9.86 -0.09
C LEU A 106 -4.17 9.69 0.93
N LEU A 107 -3.90 9.93 2.22
CA LEU A 107 -4.90 9.81 3.28
C LEU A 107 -5.97 10.92 3.19
N ASP A 108 -5.65 12.06 2.60
CA ASP A 108 -6.59 13.17 2.39
C ASP A 108 -7.54 12.98 1.20
N ARG A 109 -7.20 12.11 0.24
CA ARG A 109 -8.04 11.86 -0.95
C ARG A 109 -9.30 11.09 -0.62
N GLU A 110 -10.44 11.55 -1.14
CA GLU A 110 -11.76 10.93 -0.91
C GLU A 110 -11.85 9.51 -1.49
N ASP A 111 -11.20 9.25 -2.63
CA ASP A 111 -11.22 7.96 -3.32
C ASP A 111 -10.15 6.97 -2.83
N SER A 112 -9.36 7.36 -1.82
CA SER A 112 -8.21 6.59 -1.33
C SER A 112 -8.59 5.20 -0.85
N SER A 113 -9.70 5.04 -0.13
CA SER A 113 -10.13 3.74 0.42
C SER A 113 -10.45 2.72 -0.66
N LYS A 114 -11.24 3.12 -1.66
CA LYS A 114 -11.60 2.26 -2.80
C LYS A 114 -10.37 1.95 -3.65
N SER A 115 -9.54 2.95 -3.93
CA SER A 115 -8.32 2.78 -4.72
C SER A 115 -7.30 1.87 -4.02
N LEU A 116 -7.08 2.02 -2.71
CA LEU A 116 -6.23 1.14 -1.90
C LEU A 116 -6.78 -0.28 -1.85
N PHE A 117 -8.10 -0.46 -1.70
CA PHE A 117 -8.68 -1.80 -1.66
C PHE A 117 -8.57 -2.53 -3.01
N ASN A 118 -8.78 -1.81 -4.12
CA ASN A 118 -8.54 -2.38 -5.45
C ASN A 118 -7.08 -2.76 -5.65
N PHE A 119 -6.14 -1.88 -5.27
CA PHE A 119 -4.71 -2.18 -5.30
C PHE A 119 -4.37 -3.41 -4.45
N TYR A 120 -4.94 -3.51 -3.24
CA TYR A 120 -4.77 -4.66 -2.36
C TYR A 120 -5.22 -5.95 -3.04
N LYS A 121 -6.43 -5.99 -3.63
CA LYS A 121 -6.97 -7.16 -4.36
C LYS A 121 -6.07 -7.59 -5.53
N GLU A 122 -5.53 -6.62 -6.29
CA GLU A 122 -4.61 -6.88 -7.40
C GLU A 122 -3.27 -7.44 -6.93
N THR A 123 -2.78 -6.99 -5.76
CA THR A 123 -1.56 -7.47 -5.11
C THR A 123 -1.83 -8.81 -4.41
N ASN A 124 -1.99 -9.89 -5.17
CA ASN A 124 -2.27 -11.22 -4.63
C ASN A 124 -0.96 -12.01 -4.38
N PRO A 125 -0.56 -12.22 -3.10
CA PRO A 125 0.70 -12.88 -2.75
C PRO A 125 0.78 -14.36 -3.13
N SER A 126 -0.35 -15.00 -3.47
CA SER A 126 -0.38 -16.41 -3.86
C SER A 126 0.07 -16.67 -5.31
N LYS A 127 0.30 -15.61 -6.08
CA LYS A 127 0.65 -15.68 -7.52
C LYS A 127 2.09 -15.26 -7.85
N GLU A 128 2.85 -14.79 -6.86
CA GLU A 128 4.19 -14.22 -7.05
C GLU A 128 5.20 -14.78 -6.03
N GLU A 129 6.49 -14.77 -6.38
CA GLU A 129 7.56 -15.09 -5.42
C GLU A 129 7.65 -13.98 -4.36
N LEU A 130 7.22 -14.28 -3.13
CA LEU A 130 7.30 -13.35 -2.01
C LEU A 130 8.75 -13.09 -1.59
N THR A 131 9.19 -11.83 -1.72
CA THR A 131 10.41 -11.33 -1.07
C THR A 131 10.08 -10.69 0.27
N TRP A 132 11.05 -10.58 1.18
CA TRP A 132 10.86 -9.88 2.45
C TRP A 132 10.42 -8.41 2.23
N TYR A 133 10.89 -7.79 1.14
CA TYR A 133 10.57 -6.42 0.78
C TYR A 133 9.11 -6.29 0.34
N ASN A 134 8.66 -7.15 -0.59
CA ASN A 134 7.27 -7.14 -1.06
C ASN A 134 6.29 -7.53 0.07
N ALA A 135 6.71 -8.44 0.97
CA ALA A 135 5.93 -8.75 2.17
C ALA A 135 5.75 -7.53 3.08
N GLY A 136 6.80 -6.70 3.24
CA GLY A 136 6.74 -5.44 3.98
C GLY A 136 5.79 -4.42 3.36
N GLN A 137 5.74 -4.34 2.03
CA GLN A 137 4.80 -3.48 1.29
C GLN A 137 3.35 -3.94 1.45
N ILE A 138 3.07 -5.24 1.33
CA ILE A 138 1.73 -5.81 1.55
C ILE A 138 1.26 -5.53 2.99
N ALA A 139 2.13 -5.77 3.96
CA ALA A 139 1.84 -5.46 5.37
C ALA A 139 1.55 -3.96 5.58
N PHE A 140 2.23 -3.09 4.86
CA PHE A 140 1.96 -1.65 4.93
C PHE A 140 0.60 -1.29 4.32
N ILE A 141 0.23 -1.87 3.18
CA ILE A 141 -1.11 -1.67 2.58
C ILE A 141 -2.20 -2.13 3.54
N GLU A 142 -2.02 -3.29 4.19
CA GLU A 142 -2.94 -3.78 5.21
C GLU A 142 -3.02 -2.82 6.42
N ALA A 143 -1.89 -2.23 6.83
CA ALA A 143 -1.86 -1.21 7.87
C ALA A 143 -2.59 0.08 7.46
N LEU A 144 -2.44 0.52 6.20
CA LEU A 144 -3.15 1.70 5.66
C LEU A 144 -4.66 1.48 5.61
N LEU A 145 -5.11 0.33 5.11
CA LEU A 145 -6.53 -0.04 5.10
C LEU A 145 -7.12 -0.17 6.51
N SER A 146 -6.27 -0.39 7.52
CA SER A 146 -6.67 -0.46 8.94
C SER A 146 -6.83 0.92 9.60
N GLN A 147 -6.39 2.00 8.96
CA GLN A 147 -6.49 3.36 9.52
C GLN A 147 -7.94 3.84 9.52
N ASP A 148 -8.37 4.48 10.61
CA ASP A 148 -9.76 4.95 10.76
C ASP A 148 -10.19 5.91 9.63
N VAL A 149 -9.27 6.77 9.17
CA VAL A 149 -9.53 7.71 8.06
C VAL A 149 -9.83 7.00 6.75
N ILE A 150 -9.19 5.85 6.49
CA ILE A 150 -9.44 5.04 5.29
C ILE A 150 -10.69 4.19 5.50
N ASN A 151 -10.74 3.46 6.61
CA ASN A 151 -11.79 2.48 6.88
C ASN A 151 -13.18 3.15 7.00
N SER A 152 -13.26 4.36 7.56
CA SER A 152 -14.52 5.10 7.71
C SER A 152 -15.20 5.47 6.38
N ARG A 153 -14.49 5.45 5.25
CA ARG A 153 -15.01 5.85 3.93
C ARG A 153 -15.57 4.67 3.11
N PHE A 154 -15.43 3.44 3.56
CA PHE A 154 -16.04 2.29 2.87
C PHE A 154 -17.56 2.26 3.05
N SER A 155 -18.25 1.88 1.98
CA SER A 155 -19.65 1.44 2.04
C SER A 155 -19.79 0.05 2.67
N ASP A 156 -21.00 -0.31 3.10
CA ASP A 156 -21.28 -1.63 3.68
C ASP A 156 -20.93 -2.79 2.71
N ASP A 157 -21.15 -2.56 1.42
CA ASP A 157 -20.81 -3.49 0.35
C ASP A 157 -19.29 -3.71 0.23
N GLU A 158 -18.53 -2.62 0.28
CA GLU A 158 -17.06 -2.68 0.25
C GLU A 158 -16.49 -3.28 1.53
N ILE A 159 -17.11 -3.03 2.70
CA ILE A 159 -16.70 -3.67 3.96
C ILE A 159 -16.95 -5.17 3.94
N TYR A 160 -18.09 -5.62 3.40
CA TYR A 160 -18.34 -7.05 3.22
C TYR A 160 -17.27 -7.68 2.32
N GLU A 161 -16.94 -7.05 1.18
CA GLU A 161 -15.88 -7.52 0.29
C GLU A 161 -14.50 -7.54 0.98
N LEU A 162 -14.18 -6.52 1.78
CA LEU A 162 -12.92 -6.42 2.51
C LEU A 162 -12.77 -7.52 3.57
N ILE A 163 -13.84 -7.81 4.32
CA ILE A 163 -13.85 -8.92 5.29
C ILE A 163 -13.67 -10.25 4.56
N LEU A 164 -14.37 -10.46 3.44
CA LEU A 164 -14.23 -11.67 2.64
C LEU A 164 -12.80 -11.85 2.10
N GLU A 165 -12.21 -10.80 1.53
CA GLU A 165 -10.86 -10.83 0.96
C GLU A 165 -9.78 -11.06 2.02
N THR A 166 -9.89 -10.41 3.18
CA THR A 166 -8.94 -10.62 4.29
C THR A 166 -9.03 -12.03 4.85
N LYS A 167 -10.24 -12.61 4.93
CA LYS A 167 -10.44 -14.01 5.34
C LYS A 167 -9.82 -14.98 4.34
N ASN A 168 -10.06 -14.76 3.05
CA ASN A 168 -9.44 -15.53 1.97
C ASN A 168 -7.91 -15.49 2.03
N ARG A 169 -7.31 -14.32 2.26
CA ARG A 169 -5.84 -14.19 2.40
C ARG A 169 -5.30 -14.86 3.65
N TYR A 170 -6.03 -14.77 4.76
CA TYR A 170 -5.67 -15.45 5.99
C TYR A 170 -5.63 -16.98 5.82
N GLU A 171 -6.59 -17.55 5.10
CA GLU A 171 -6.69 -18.99 4.84
C GLU A 171 -5.59 -19.52 3.91
N ASN A 172 -5.24 -18.75 2.87
CA ASN A 172 -4.34 -19.16 1.79
C ASN A 172 -2.84 -18.95 2.06
N LYS A 173 -2.46 -18.32 3.19
CA LYS A 173 -1.04 -18.16 3.55
C LYS A 173 -0.44 -19.45 4.17
N PRO A 174 0.88 -19.68 4.05
CA PRO A 174 1.53 -20.90 4.55
C PRO A 174 1.23 -21.19 6.02
N GLN A 175 1.00 -22.46 6.38
CA GLN A 175 0.58 -22.88 7.73
C GLN A 175 1.56 -22.46 8.85
N SER A 176 2.86 -22.36 8.54
CA SER A 176 3.91 -21.87 9.45
C SER A 176 3.81 -20.37 9.74
N GLU A 177 3.14 -19.62 8.86
CA GLU A 177 3.04 -18.16 8.86
C GLU A 177 1.67 -17.65 9.30
N LYS A 178 0.65 -18.51 9.33
CA LYS A 178 -0.74 -18.17 9.70
C LYS A 178 -0.87 -17.39 11.01
N TRP A 179 0.08 -17.55 11.95
CA TRP A 179 -0.04 -17.04 13.31
C TRP A 179 0.85 -15.84 13.63
N SER A 180 2.07 -15.77 13.10
CA SER A 180 3.02 -14.68 13.39
C SER A 180 3.23 -13.70 12.22
N ALA A 181 3.03 -14.13 10.98
CA ALA A 181 3.22 -13.29 9.79
C ALA A 181 1.93 -12.57 9.34
N ASN A 182 0.77 -12.90 9.93
CA ASN A 182 -0.55 -12.37 9.54
C ASN A 182 -1.09 -11.26 10.43
N LYS A 183 -0.22 -10.63 11.23
CA LYS A 183 -0.64 -9.58 12.16
C LYS A 183 -1.43 -8.47 11.48
N TYR A 184 -0.96 -8.00 10.31
CA TYR A 184 -1.61 -6.91 9.58
C TYR A 184 -2.91 -7.34 8.90
N THR A 185 -2.94 -8.53 8.28
CA THR A 185 -4.17 -9.13 7.73
C THR A 185 -5.26 -9.28 8.80
N VAL A 186 -4.90 -9.79 9.98
CA VAL A 186 -5.83 -9.98 11.11
C VAL A 186 -6.26 -8.63 11.71
N TRP A 187 -5.35 -7.67 11.79
CA TRP A 187 -5.67 -6.31 12.24
C TRP A 187 -6.70 -5.67 11.31
N LEU A 188 -6.46 -5.72 10.00
CA LEU A 188 -7.39 -5.21 8.98
C LEU A 188 -8.76 -5.91 9.05
N MET A 189 -8.80 -7.23 9.19
CA MET A 189 -10.04 -7.99 9.33
C MET A 189 -10.85 -7.52 10.55
N GLY A 190 -10.19 -7.35 11.69
CA GLY A 190 -10.83 -6.84 12.90
C GLY A 190 -11.32 -5.41 12.74
N LYS A 191 -10.51 -4.51 12.15
CA LYS A 191 -10.92 -3.12 11.88
C LYS A 191 -12.12 -3.05 10.92
N ALA A 192 -12.18 -3.92 9.91
CA ALA A 192 -13.31 -4.01 8.99
C ALA A 192 -14.59 -4.49 9.72
N LEU A 193 -14.48 -5.46 10.65
CA LEU A 193 -15.59 -5.87 11.51
C LEU A 193 -16.07 -4.76 12.45
N GLN A 194 -15.17 -3.92 12.98
CA GLN A 194 -15.59 -2.75 13.77
C GLN A 194 -16.35 -1.75 12.91
N LYS A 195 -15.87 -1.53 11.67
CA LYS A 195 -16.52 -0.61 10.74
C LYS A 195 -17.89 -1.09 10.26
N SER A 196 -18.12 -2.41 10.21
CA SER A 196 -19.44 -2.97 9.92
C SER A 196 -20.42 -2.90 11.09
N GLU A 197 -19.97 -2.41 12.26
CA GLU A 197 -20.77 -2.33 13.48
C GLU A 197 -21.36 -3.71 13.86
N TYR A 198 -20.58 -4.78 13.68
CA TYR A 198 -21.06 -6.13 13.96
C TYR A 198 -21.21 -6.37 15.46
N GLU A 199 -22.43 -6.19 15.99
CA GLU A 199 -22.77 -6.23 17.42
C GLU A 199 -22.12 -7.37 18.24
N PRO A 200 -22.09 -8.65 17.77
CA PRO A 200 -21.41 -9.71 18.51
C PRO A 200 -19.90 -9.46 18.68
N PHE A 201 -19.25 -8.94 17.64
CA PHE A 201 -17.84 -8.60 17.68
C PHE A 201 -17.56 -7.36 18.53
N GLU A 202 -18.38 -6.31 18.42
CA GLU A 202 -18.27 -5.11 19.26
C GLU A 202 -18.42 -5.44 20.75
N SER A 203 -19.32 -6.37 21.07
CA SER A 203 -19.48 -6.90 22.43
C SER A 203 -18.22 -7.64 22.92
N GLU A 204 -17.58 -8.44 22.07
CA GLU A 204 -16.30 -9.08 22.40
C GLU A 204 -15.20 -8.05 22.65
N VAL A 205 -15.03 -7.07 21.75
CA VAL A 205 -14.01 -6.02 21.85
C VAL A 205 -14.18 -5.22 23.15
N LYS A 206 -15.42 -4.88 23.53
CA LYS A 206 -15.70 -4.17 24.78
C LYS A 206 -15.30 -4.95 26.03
N ASN A 207 -15.44 -6.28 26.01
CA ASN A 207 -15.15 -7.14 27.14
C ASN A 207 -13.71 -7.68 27.16
N ASN A 208 -12.95 -7.47 26.08
CA ASN A 208 -11.60 -8.00 25.90
C ASN A 208 -10.58 -6.88 25.67
N SER A 209 -9.98 -6.38 26.76
CA SER A 209 -9.03 -5.26 26.71
C SER A 209 -7.79 -5.52 25.85
N THR A 210 -7.33 -6.77 25.76
CA THR A 210 -6.20 -7.16 24.90
C THR A 210 -6.59 -7.07 23.44
N LEU A 211 -7.76 -7.60 23.07
CA LEU A 211 -8.31 -7.48 21.71
C LEU A 211 -8.49 -6.01 21.33
N LYS A 212 -9.07 -5.20 22.22
CA LYS A 212 -9.20 -3.76 22.01
C LYS A 212 -7.83 -3.11 21.77
N SER A 213 -6.82 -3.39 22.61
CA SER A 213 -5.48 -2.83 22.43
C SER A 213 -4.82 -3.29 21.13
N PHE A 214 -5.09 -4.51 20.68
CA PHE A 214 -4.60 -4.99 19.39
C PHE A 214 -5.26 -4.21 18.24
N LEU A 215 -6.57 -4.02 18.26
CA LEU A 215 -7.29 -3.25 17.25
C LEU A 215 -6.90 -1.77 17.24
N ASP A 216 -6.62 -1.17 18.39
CA ASP A 216 -6.20 0.23 18.49
C ASP A 216 -4.78 0.47 17.93
N LYS A 217 -3.89 -0.53 17.99
CA LYS A 217 -2.44 -0.32 17.77
C LYS A 217 -1.82 -1.19 16.69
N GLY A 218 -2.49 -2.26 16.28
CA GLY A 218 -1.92 -3.36 15.48
C GLY A 218 -0.81 -4.13 16.20
N PHE A 219 -0.63 -3.93 17.51
CA PHE A 219 0.50 -4.48 18.28
C PHE A 219 0.08 -5.56 19.27
N TYR A 220 0.96 -6.56 19.38
CA TYR A 220 0.78 -7.86 20.03
C TYR A 220 -0.46 -8.61 19.54
N LEU A 221 -0.22 -9.57 18.65
CA LEU A 221 -1.23 -10.55 18.26
C LEU A 221 -0.87 -11.90 18.89
N ASP A 222 -1.79 -12.46 19.67
CA ASP A 222 -1.72 -13.86 20.08
C ASP A 222 -2.65 -14.73 19.23
N LYS A 223 -2.46 -16.05 19.35
CA LYS A 223 -3.20 -17.03 18.58
C LYS A 223 -4.71 -17.02 18.88
N ASN A 224 -5.10 -16.74 20.12
CA ASN A 224 -6.50 -16.73 20.51
C ASN A 224 -7.20 -15.52 19.90
N MET A 225 -6.58 -14.34 19.93
CA MET A 225 -7.12 -13.13 19.29
C MET A 225 -7.29 -13.30 17.78
N ALA A 226 -6.30 -13.89 17.10
CA ALA A 226 -6.42 -14.17 15.66
C ALA A 226 -7.60 -15.09 15.36
N LYS A 227 -7.77 -16.14 16.17
CA LYS A 227 -8.90 -17.06 16.02
C LYS A 227 -10.24 -16.37 16.29
N ILE A 228 -10.34 -15.57 17.35
CA ILE A 228 -11.55 -14.81 17.70
C ILE A 228 -11.97 -13.92 16.53
N ILE A 229 -11.07 -13.10 16.00
CA ILE A 229 -11.35 -12.20 14.88
C ILE A 229 -11.80 -13.00 13.65
N TYR A 230 -11.10 -14.10 13.34
CA TYR A 230 -11.46 -14.97 12.22
C TYR A 230 -12.85 -15.60 12.39
N ASP A 231 -13.17 -16.13 13.56
CA ASP A 231 -14.47 -16.77 13.83
C ASP A 231 -15.61 -15.75 13.67
N TYR A 232 -15.46 -14.52 14.16
CA TYR A 232 -16.44 -13.45 13.97
C TYR A 232 -16.54 -12.99 12.51
N ALA A 233 -15.42 -12.98 11.76
CA ALA A 233 -15.43 -12.71 10.33
C ALA A 233 -16.17 -13.81 9.55
N ASP A 234 -15.99 -15.07 9.93
CA ASP A 234 -16.71 -16.20 9.33
C ASP A 234 -18.22 -16.11 9.59
N ASP A 235 -18.61 -15.87 10.84
CA ASP A 235 -20.00 -15.67 11.25
C ASP A 235 -20.65 -14.47 10.53
N PHE A 236 -19.95 -13.33 10.44
CA PHE A 236 -20.40 -12.16 9.68
C PHE A 236 -20.67 -12.51 8.21
N VAL A 237 -19.70 -13.15 7.54
CA VAL A 237 -19.83 -13.52 6.12
C VAL A 237 -20.96 -14.51 5.90
N LEU A 238 -21.16 -15.48 6.80
CA LEU A 238 -22.28 -16.43 6.73
C LEU A 238 -23.63 -15.74 6.90
N LYS A 239 -23.73 -14.78 7.82
CA LYS A 239 -24.97 -14.05 8.12
C LYS A 239 -25.39 -13.08 7.02
N TYR A 240 -24.43 -12.38 6.41
CA TYR A 240 -24.68 -11.35 5.39
C TYR A 240 -24.34 -11.82 3.98
N LYS A 241 -24.25 -13.13 3.78
CA LYS A 241 -23.99 -13.73 2.47
C LYS A 241 -25.02 -13.23 1.45
N LYS A 242 -24.56 -12.47 0.47
CA LYS A 242 -25.35 -12.02 -0.68
C LYS A 242 -25.63 -13.17 -1.64
#